data_AF-A0A1I5JKC0-F1
#
_entry.id   AF-A0A1I5JKC0-F1
#
_cell.length_a   1.000
_cell.length_b   1.000
_cell.length_c   1.000
_cell.angle_alpha   90.00
_cell.angle_beta   90.00
_cell.angle_gamma   90.00
#
_symmetry.space_group_name_H-M   'P 1'
#
loop_
_entity.id
_entity.type
_entity.pdbx_description
1 polymer ?
#
loop_
_entity_poly.entity_id
_entity_poly.type
_entity_poly.pdbx_seq_one_letter_code
_entity_poly.pdbx_strand_id
1 'polypeptide(L)' 'MIIRIENNAQIIERLKKNGQCFIINSKEDAARRESFNKHMREVKRDLQRKLHLSQISAANLILTS' A
#
# COMPACT_ATOMS: atom_id res chain seq x y z
N MET A 1 -4.95 4.18 -20.87
CA MET A 1 -3.60 3.57 -20.84
C MET A 1 -3.19 3.42 -19.38
N ILE A 2 -2.99 2.19 -18.92
CA ILE A 2 -2.71 1.91 -17.51
C ILE A 2 -1.24 2.26 -17.24
N ILE A 3 -1.01 3.37 -16.53
CA ILE A 3 0.32 3.76 -16.03
C ILE A 3 0.65 2.84 -14.86
N ARG A 4 1.02 1.60 -15.14
CA ARG A 4 1.51 0.66 -14.15
C ARG A 4 2.65 -0.10 -14.81
N ILE A 5 3.88 0.29 -14.50
CA ILE A 5 5.11 -0.53 -14.40
C ILE A 5 6.38 0.35 -14.39
N GLU A 6 6.35 1.61 -14.84
CA GLU A 6 7.57 2.46 -14.92
C GLU A 6 8.01 3.16 -13.61
N ASN A 7 7.12 3.32 -12.62
CA ASN A 7 7.46 4.09 -11.41
C ASN A 7 8.50 3.40 -10.53
N ASN A 8 8.49 2.08 -10.42
CA ASN A 8 9.34 1.40 -9.44
C ASN A 8 10.84 1.50 -9.80
N ALA A 9 11.18 1.36 -11.08
CA ALA A 9 12.56 1.50 -11.54
C ALA A 9 13.08 2.93 -11.30
N GLN A 10 12.28 3.94 -11.64
CA GLN A 10 12.62 5.36 -11.44
C GLN A 10 12.71 5.71 -9.95
N ILE A 11 11.85 5.15 -9.11
CA ILE A 11 11.91 5.32 -7.65
C ILE A 11 13.19 4.69 -7.10
N ILE A 12 13.53 3.47 -7.51
CA ILE A 12 14.77 2.80 -7.07
C ILE A 12 16.00 3.61 -7.51
N GLU A 13 16.01 4.11 -8.73
CA GLU A 13 17.11 4.93 -9.26
C GLU A 13 17.27 6.24 -8.48
N ARG A 14 16.17 6.94 -8.17
CA ARG A 14 16.18 8.14 -7.30
C ARG A 14 16.67 7.82 -5.89
N LEU A 15 16.21 6.72 -5.30
CA LEU A 15 16.66 6.28 -3.98
C LEU A 15 18.14 5.92 -3.96
N LYS A 16 18.66 5.28 -5.02
CA LYS A 16 20.10 5.04 -5.19
C LYS A 16 20.89 6.34 -5.32
N LYS A 17 20.43 7.28 -6.15
CA LYS A 17 21.07 8.58 -6.38
C LYS A 17 21.14 9.43 -5.10
N ASN A 18 20.10 9.35 -4.26
CA ASN A 18 20.04 10.06 -2.99
C ASN A 18 20.76 9.34 -1.84
N GLY A 19 21.44 8.22 -2.11
CA GLY A 19 22.11 7.42 -1.09
C GLY A 19 21.14 6.81 -0.07
N GLN A 20 19.88 6.60 -0.44
CA GLN A 20 18.83 6.05 0.44
C GLN A 20 18.53 4.56 0.15
N CYS A 21 19.12 4.01 -0.91
CA CYS A 21 19.02 2.60 -1.26
C CYS A 21 20.19 1.82 -0.64
N PHE A 22 20.10 1.54 0.66
CA PHE A 22 21.04 0.64 1.33
C PHE A 22 20.58 -0.81 1.19
N ILE A 23 21.49 -1.74 0.93
CA ILE A 23 21.21 -3.18 1.07
C ILE A 23 21.24 -3.48 2.56
N ILE A 24 20.09 -3.34 3.21
CA ILE A 24 19.99 -3.52 4.66
C ILE A 24 19.66 -5.00 4.97
N ASN A 25 20.69 -5.82 5.11
CA ASN A 25 20.58 -7.28 5.34
C ASN A 25 20.75 -7.68 6.82
N SER A 26 20.44 -6.80 7.78
CA SER A 26 20.41 -7.18 9.19
C SER A 26 19.12 -7.93 9.55
N LYS A 27 19.16 -8.77 10.59
CA LYS A 27 17.98 -9.46 11.13
C LYS A 27 16.92 -8.47 11.65
N GLU A 28 17.35 -7.36 12.23
CA GLU A 28 16.46 -6.32 12.77
C GLU A 28 15.70 -5.59 11.67
N ASP A 29 16.33 -5.40 10.51
CA ASP A 29 15.70 -4.75 9.36
C ASP A 29 14.77 -5.69 8.60
N ALA A 30 15.03 -6.99 8.63
CA ALA A 30 14.07 -8.00 8.17
C ALA A 30 12.80 -7.97 9.05
N ALA A 31 12.96 -7.95 10.38
CA ALA A 31 11.85 -7.87 11.32
C ALA A 31 11.05 -6.56 11.17
N ARG A 32 11.72 -5.42 10.98
CA ARG A 32 11.06 -4.13 10.69
C ARG A 32 10.29 -4.17 9.36
N ARG A 33 10.86 -4.75 8.31
CA ARG A 33 10.14 -4.91 7.02
C ARG A 33 8.91 -5.79 7.18
N GLU A 34 9.00 -6.88 7.93
CA GLU A 34 7.87 -7.76 8.19
C GLU A 34 6.75 -7.05 8.96
N SER A 35 7.09 -6.27 10.00
CA SER A 35 6.11 -5.50 10.77
C SER A 35 5.40 -4.44 9.93
N PHE A 36 6.15 -3.69 9.09
CA PHE A 36 5.56 -2.75 8.14
C PHE A 36 4.63 -3.44 7.14
N ASN A 37 5.05 -4.57 6.58
CA ASN A 37 4.24 -5.34 5.63
C ASN A 37 2.98 -5.90 6.29
N LYS A 38 3.04 -6.30 7.55
CA LYS A 38 1.86 -6.72 8.32
C LYS A 38 0.89 -5.56 8.52
N HIS A 39 1.38 -4.43 9.00
CA HIS A 39 0.57 -3.23 9.21
C HIS A 39 -0.11 -2.76 7.91
N MET A 40 0.62 -2.72 6.79
CA MET A 40 0.05 -2.34 5.50
C MET A 40 -1.03 -3.30 4.99
N ARG A 41 -0.90 -4.60 5.26
CA ARG A 41 -1.97 -5.58 4.95
C ARG A 41 -3.22 -5.31 5.77
N GLU A 42 -3.08 -4.97 7.04
CA GLU A 42 -4.21 -4.64 7.93
C GLU A 42 -4.91 -3.35 7.47
N VAL A 43 -4.15 -2.27 7.25
CA VAL A 43 -4.70 -0.99 6.75
C VAL A 43 -5.43 -1.18 5.42
N LYS A 44 -4.87 -1.95 4.50
CA LYS A 44 -5.52 -2.25 3.21
C LYS A 44 -6.86 -2.95 3.40
N ARG A 45 -6.94 -3.95 4.29
CA ARG A 45 -8.18 -4.67 4.59
C ARG A 45 -9.23 -3.74 5.19
N ASP A 46 -8.84 -2.88 6.12
CA ASP A 46 -9.74 -1.92 6.75
C ASP A 46 -10.30 -0.90 5.76
N LEU A 47 -9.46 -0.38 4.85
CA LEU A 47 -9.91 0.51 3.80
C LEU A 47 -10.90 -0.18 2.84
N GLN A 48 -10.62 -1.42 2.43
CA GLN A 48 -11.53 -2.19 1.60
C GLN A 48 -12.87 -2.44 2.30
N ARG A 49 -12.84 -2.77 3.60
CA ARG A 49 -14.04 -2.97 4.41
C ARG A 49 -14.88 -1.69 4.50
N LYS A 50 -14.25 -0.54 4.78
CA LYS A 50 -14.93 0.76 4.84
C LYS A 50 -15.54 1.15 3.50
N LEU A 51 -14.81 0.92 2.40
CA LEU A 51 -15.30 1.19 1.06
C LEU A 51 -16.52 0.31 0.71
N HIS A 52 -16.48 -0.97 1.08
CA HIS A 52 -17.62 -1.87 0.87
C HIS A 52 -18.85 -1.44 1.68
N LEU A 53 -18.68 -1.07 2.95
CA LEU A 53 -19.78 -0.55 3.77
C LEU A 53 -20.37 0.75 3.19
N SER A 54 -19.52 1.64 2.67
CA SER A 54 -19.98 2.87 2.01
C SER A 54 -20.80 2.55 0.75
N GLN A 55 -20.40 1.58 -0.05
CA GLN A 55 -21.16 1.13 -1.23
C GLN A 55 -22.52 0.54 -0.85
N ILE A 56 -22.58 -0.31 0.17
CA ILE A 56 -23.84 -0.86 0.69
C ILE A 56 -24.76 0.27 1.17
N SER A 57 -24.23 1.21 1.94
CA SER A 57 -25.01 2.35 2.44
C SER A 57 -25.57 3.20 1.31
N ALA A 58 -24.78 3.45 0.25
CA ALA A 58 -25.23 4.20 -0.92
C ALA A 58 -26.29 3.43 -1.71
N ALA A 59 -26.12 2.11 -1.87
CA ALA A 59 -27.11 1.25 -2.53
C ALA A 59 -28.44 1.24 -1.80
N ASN A 60 -28.42 1.16 -0.46
CA ASN A 60 -29.64 1.24 0.35
C ASN A 60 -30.36 2.57 0.16
N LEU A 61 -29.63 3.70 0.16
CA LEU A 61 -30.22 5.03 -0.07
C LEU A 61 -31.00 5.04 -1.41
N ILE A 62 -30.38 4.57 -2.49
CA ILE A 62 -30.98 4.51 -3.84
C ILE A 62 -32.21 3.60 -3.86
N LEU A 63 -32.18 2.46 -3.16
CA LEU A 63 -33.30 1.52 -3.13
C LEU A 63 -34.47 2.01 -2.26
N THR A 64 -34.20 2.87 -1.28
CA THR A 64 -35.22 3.42 -0.36
C THR A 64 -35.71 4.83 -0.72
N SER A 65 -35.17 5.43 -1.78
CA SER A 65 -35.64 6.72 -2.33
C SER A 65 -36.51 6.52 -3.55
#